data_AF-A0AAW0PTY6-F1
#
_entry.id   AF-A0AAW0PTY6-F1
#
_cell.length_a   1.000
_cell.length_b   1.000
_cell.length_c   1.000
_cell.angle_alpha   90.00
_cell.angle_beta   90.00
_cell.angle_gamma   90.00
#
_symmetry.space_group_name_H-M   'P 1'
#
loop_
_entity.id
_entity.type
_entity.pdbx_description
1 polymer ?
#
loop_
_entity_poly.entity_id
_entity_poly.type
_entity_poly.pdbx_seq_one_letter_code
_entity_poly.pdbx_strand_id
1 'polypeptide(L)'
;MRAWCYLGHESVGCYLGQESVGCYLGHESVGCYLGHESVGCYLGHESVGCYLGHESVGCYLGRESVGCYLGHESVGCYLGHESVAVTWVMRAWAVTWVKRAWAVTWVMRAWAVTWVKRAWLLPGS
;
A
#
# COMPACT_ATOMS: atom_id res chain seq x y z
N MET A 1 -9.81 8.71 17.56
CA MET A 1 -8.59 8.76 16.74
C MET A 1 -7.30 8.92 17.55
N ARG A 2 -6.29 8.05 17.33
CA ARG A 2 -4.90 8.23 17.78
C ARG A 2 -3.98 8.36 16.57
N ALA A 3 -3.05 9.32 16.63
CA ALA A 3 -2.11 9.61 15.55
C ALA A 3 -0.66 9.34 15.99
N TRP A 4 0.13 8.80 15.09
CA TRP A 4 1.52 8.43 15.37
C TRP A 4 2.41 8.69 14.17
N CYS A 5 3.66 9.08 14.41
CA CYS A 5 4.63 9.23 13.33
C CYS A 5 5.98 8.71 13.80
N TYR A 6 6.52 7.75 13.07
CA TYR A 6 7.85 7.21 13.31
C TYR A 6 8.83 7.81 12.30
N LEU A 7 9.89 8.39 12.82
CA LEU A 7 11.01 8.94 12.05
C LEU A 7 12.27 8.19 12.43
N GLY A 8 12.94 7.59 11.45
CA GLY A 8 14.19 6.87 11.69
C GLY A 8 14.81 6.39 10.40
N HIS A 9 16.07 5.94 10.46
CA HIS A 9 16.66 5.24 9.31
C HIS A 9 15.88 3.96 9.00
N GLU A 10 15.58 3.21 10.05
CA GLU A 10 14.70 2.05 10.06
C GLU A 10 13.56 2.31 11.04
N SER A 11 12.34 2.00 10.64
CA SER A 11 11.16 2.14 11.49
C SER A 11 10.28 0.91 11.36
N VAL A 12 9.93 0.32 12.51
CA VAL A 12 9.02 -0.81 12.60
C VAL A 12 7.93 -0.49 13.61
N GLY A 13 6.67 -0.71 13.24
CA GLY A 13 5.58 -0.48 14.17
C GLY A 13 4.31 -1.24 13.81
N CYS A 14 3.43 -1.37 14.81
CA CYS A 14 2.10 -1.92 14.63
C CYS A 14 1.12 -1.04 15.38
N TYR A 15 0.06 -0.63 14.70
CA TYR A 15 -1.01 0.17 15.28
C TYR A 15 -2.26 -0.67 15.41
N LEU A 16 -2.82 -0.66 16.62
CA LEU A 16 -4.08 -1.32 16.93
C LEU A 16 -5.04 -0.28 17.49
N GLY A 17 -6.22 -0.15 16.89
CA GLY A 17 -7.26 0.73 17.41
C GLY A 17 -8.52 0.75 16.56
N GLN A 18 -9.60 1.30 17.09
CA GLN A 18 -10.82 1.54 16.30
C GLN A 18 -10.56 2.52 15.16
N GLU A 19 -9.85 3.62 15.47
CA GLU A 19 -9.43 4.63 14.50
C GLU A 19 -7.96 4.95 14.71
N SER A 20 -7.14 4.68 13.69
CA SER A 20 -5.70 4.93 13.75
C SER A 20 -5.23 5.71 12.53
N VAL A 21 -4.38 6.70 12.77
CA VAL A 21 -3.65 7.42 11.73
C VAL A 21 -2.17 7.25 12.01
N GLY A 22 -1.38 6.92 11.00
CA GLY A 22 0.06 6.84 11.19
C GLY A 22 0.90 7.22 10.00
N CYS A 23 2.14 7.61 10.27
CA CYS A 23 3.14 7.81 9.24
C CYS A 23 4.45 7.11 9.61
N TYR A 24 5.07 6.44 8.63
CA TYR A 24 6.42 5.93 8.73
C TYR A 24 7.30 6.68 7.75
N LEU A 25 8.34 7.33 8.27
CA LEU A 25 9.29 8.11 7.50
C LEU A 25 10.70 7.58 7.76
N GLY A 26 11.34 7.03 6.73
CA GLY A 26 12.68 6.47 6.88
C GLY A 26 13.31 5.92 5.60
N HIS A 27 14.50 5.35 5.71
CA HIS A 27 15.08 4.61 4.58
C HIS A 27 14.31 3.30 4.38
N GLU A 28 14.08 2.59 5.48
CA GLU A 28 13.29 1.37 5.53
C GLU A 28 12.15 1.50 6.53
N SER A 29 10.96 1.12 6.12
CA SER A 29 9.77 1.18 6.94
C SER A 29 8.94 -0.09 6.83
N VAL A 30 8.61 -0.68 7.97
CA VAL A 30 7.71 -1.83 8.06
C VAL A 30 6.60 -1.50 9.03
N GLY A 31 5.35 -1.66 8.60
CA GLY A 31 4.24 -1.42 9.51
C GLY A 31 2.98 -2.21 9.24
N CYS A 32 2.18 -2.33 10.29
CA CYS A 32 0.85 -2.90 10.22
C CYS A 32 -0.16 -1.96 10.88
N TYR A 33 -1.29 -1.74 10.24
CA TYR A 33 -2.45 -1.09 10.83
C TYR A 33 -3.56 -2.12 10.98
N LEU A 34 -4.04 -2.30 12.21
CA LEU A 34 -5.14 -3.18 12.56
C LEU A 34 -6.25 -2.33 13.19
N GLY A 35 -7.44 -2.33 12.59
CA GLY A 35 -8.52 -1.51 13.13
C GLY A 35 -9.82 -1.53 12.36
N HIS A 36 -10.80 -0.75 12.83
CA HIS A 36 -12.02 -0.52 12.05
C HIS A 36 -11.72 0.46 10.91
N GLU A 37 -11.08 1.58 11.26
CA GLU A 37 -10.62 2.62 10.33
C GLU A 37 -9.11 2.85 10.50
N SER A 38 -8.39 2.76 9.39
CA SER A 38 -6.95 2.98 9.37
C SER A 38 -6.54 3.86 8.20
N VAL A 39 -5.75 4.89 8.51
CA VAL A 39 -5.10 5.74 7.50
C VAL A 39 -3.61 5.71 7.74
N GLY A 40 -2.83 5.42 6.72
CA GLY A 40 -1.38 5.43 6.86
C GLY A 40 -0.61 5.88 5.64
N CYS A 41 0.59 6.37 5.90
CA CYS A 41 1.55 6.71 4.86
C CYS A 41 2.90 6.09 5.18
N TYR A 42 3.48 5.41 4.19
CA TYR A 42 4.85 4.93 4.23
C TYR A 42 5.65 5.73 3.21
N LEU A 43 6.67 6.44 3.68
CA LEU A 43 7.53 7.24 2.84
C LEU A 43 8.99 6.86 3.14
N GLY A 44 9.65 6.28 2.14
CA GLY A 44 11.03 5.81 2.29
C GLY A 44 11.64 5.20 1.03
N HIS A 45 12.85 4.68 1.13
CA HIS A 45 13.46 3.95 0.00
C HIS A 45 12.75 2.60 -0.18
N GLU A 46 12.52 1.89 0.92
CA GLU A 46 11.80 0.63 0.98
C GLU A 46 10.67 0.71 2.01
N SER A 47 9.49 0.26 1.60
CA SER A 47 8.30 0.28 2.45
C SER A 47 7.52 -1.02 2.34
N VAL A 48 7.20 -1.60 3.49
CA VAL A 48 6.33 -2.77 3.59
C VAL A 48 5.20 -2.43 4.56
N GLY A 49 3.97 -2.57 4.09
CA GLY A 49 2.81 -2.26 4.92
C GLY A 49 1.66 -3.24 4.76
N CYS A 50 0.93 -3.44 5.85
CA CYS A 50 -0.33 -4.16 5.85
C CYS A 50 -1.43 -3.34 6.52
N TYR A 51 -2.59 -3.29 5.89
CA TYR A 51 -3.81 -2.73 6.48
C TYR A 51 -4.84 -3.85 6.62
N LEU A 52 -5.26 -4.07 7.86
CA LEU A 52 -6.27 -5.05 8.23
C LEU A 52 -7.43 -4.35 8.92
N GLY A 53 -8.59 -4.31 8.28
CA GLY A 53 -9.71 -3.58 8.86
C GLY A 53 -10.96 -3.46 8.01
N HIS A 54 -11.96 -2.75 8.51
CA HIS A 54 -13.17 -2.49 7.75
C HIS A 54 -12.90 -1.49 6.63
N GLU A 55 -12.28 -0.36 6.97
CA GLU A 55 -11.90 0.70 6.04
C GLU A 55 -10.41 1.03 6.18
N SER A 56 -9.73 1.09 5.04
CA SER A 56 -8.29 1.33 4.99
C SER A 56 -7.90 2.27 3.86
N VAL A 57 -7.11 3.27 4.19
CA VAL A 57 -6.49 4.18 3.22
C VAL A 57 -5.00 4.17 3.43
N GLY A 58 -4.24 3.86 2.39
CA GLY A 58 -2.79 3.84 2.48
C GLY A 58 -2.08 4.40 1.26
N CYS A 59 -1.00 5.12 1.55
CA CYS A 59 -0.08 5.63 0.54
C CYS A 59 1.32 5.05 0.76
N TYR A 60 1.91 4.54 -0.30
CA TYR A 60 3.30 4.08 -0.32
C TYR A 60 4.08 4.92 -1.33
N LEU A 61 5.04 5.68 -0.84
CA LEU A 61 5.98 6.46 -1.66
C LEU A 61 7.39 5.93 -1.41
N GLY A 62 8.04 5.45 -2.47
CA GLY A 62 9.41 4.99 -2.35
C GLY A 62 9.99 4.40 -3.60
N ARG A 63 11.21 3.86 -3.51
CA ARG A 63 11.80 3.13 -4.63
C ARG A 63 11.12 1.77 -4.77
N GLU A 64 10.95 1.08 -3.64
CA GLU A 64 10.33 -0.24 -3.55
C GLU A 64 9.23 -0.21 -2.50
N SER A 65 8.05 -0.74 -2.87
CA SER A 65 6.89 -0.76 -1.99
C SER A 65 6.13 -2.08 -2.08
N VAL A 66 5.78 -2.63 -0.93
CA VAL A 66 4.92 -3.80 -0.82
C VAL A 66 3.76 -3.45 0.11
N GLY A 67 2.54 -3.57 -0.40
CA GLY A 67 1.35 -3.28 0.38
C GLY A 67 0.32 -4.40 0.32
N CYS A 68 -0.25 -4.72 1.47
CA CYS A 68 -1.37 -5.62 1.61
C CYS A 68 -2.58 -4.88 2.20
N TYR A 69 -3.77 -5.07 1.62
CA TYR A 69 -5.04 -4.61 2.19
C TYR A 69 -5.99 -5.80 2.29
N LEU A 70 -6.51 -6.05 3.49
CA LEU A 70 -7.50 -7.09 3.74
C LEU A 70 -8.63 -6.52 4.60
N GLY A 71 -9.86 -6.54 4.06
CA GLY A 71 -10.94 -5.73 4.62
C GLY A 71 -12.22 -5.58 3.80
N HIS A 72 -13.06 -4.62 4.15
CA HIS A 72 -14.31 -4.35 3.42
C HIS A 72 -14.12 -3.30 2.33
N GLU A 73 -13.58 -2.14 2.67
CA GLU A 73 -13.24 -1.07 1.73
C GLU A 73 -11.76 -0.68 1.84
N SER A 74 -11.08 -0.54 0.71
CA SER A 74 -9.70 -0.03 0.68
C SER A 74 -9.43 0.94 -0.45
N VAL A 75 -8.57 1.92 -0.14
CA VAL A 75 -7.99 2.86 -1.10
C VAL A 75 -6.48 2.84 -0.97
N GLY A 76 -5.79 2.51 -2.06
CA GLY A 76 -4.34 2.40 -2.11
C GLY A 76 -3.68 3.25 -3.18
N CYS A 77 -2.64 3.99 -2.82
CA CYS A 77 -1.78 4.71 -3.76
C CYS A 77 -0.34 4.21 -3.66
N TYR A 78 0.27 3.86 -4.80
CA TYR A 78 1.68 3.44 -4.86
C TYR A 78 2.42 4.29 -5.88
N LEU A 79 3.49 4.95 -5.44
CA LEU A 79 4.36 5.78 -6.29
C LEU A 79 5.81 5.36 -6.09
N GLY A 80 6.48 4.94 -7.17
CA GLY A 80 7.82 4.38 -7.04
C GLY A 80 8.43 3.72 -8.27
N HIS A 81 9.57 3.06 -8.08
CA HIS A 81 10.22 2.32 -9.16
C HIS A 81 9.60 0.93 -9.31
N GLU A 82 9.43 0.24 -8.18
CA GLU A 82 8.86 -1.09 -8.09
C GLU A 82 7.78 -1.13 -7.00
N SER A 83 6.60 -1.68 -7.32
CA SER A 83 5.52 -1.86 -6.34
C SER A 83 4.81 -3.19 -6.49
N VAL A 84 4.53 -3.83 -5.35
CA VAL A 84 3.68 -5.01 -5.24
C VAL A 84 2.49 -4.68 -4.36
N ALA A 85 1.28 -4.89 -4.88
CA ALA A 85 0.04 -4.67 -4.14
C ALA A 85 -0.81 -5.93 -4.13
N VAL A 86 -1.19 -6.40 -2.94
CA VAL A 86 -2.14 -7.49 -2.74
C VAL A 86 -3.37 -6.95 -2.03
N THR A 87 -4.53 -7.13 -2.64
CA THR A 87 -5.79 -6.55 -2.16
C THR A 87 -6.87 -7.63 -2.10
N TRP A 88 -7.39 -7.89 -0.91
CA TRP A 88 -8.49 -8.81 -0.64
C TRP A 88 -9.61 -8.02 0.06
N VAL A 89 -10.50 -7.43 -0.73
CA VAL A 89 -11.55 -6.56 -0.18
C VAL A 89 -12.87 -6.68 -0.94
N MET A 90 -13.97 -6.34 -0.28
CA MET A 90 -15.28 -6.26 -0.95
C MET A 90 -15.32 -5.13 -1.98
N ARG A 91 -14.69 -3.99 -1.68
CA ARG A 91 -14.58 -2.83 -2.57
C ARG A 91 -13.16 -2.25 -2.51
N ALA A 92 -12.50 -2.17 -3.67
CA ALA A 92 -11.13 -1.67 -3.78
C ALA A 92 -11.05 -0.50 -4.76
N TRP A 93 -10.22 0.50 -4.41
CA TRP A 93 -9.72 1.51 -5.32
C TRP A 93 -8.20 1.55 -5.24
N ALA A 94 -7.52 1.40 -6.37
CA ALA A 94 -6.05 1.44 -6.39
C ALA A 94 -5.54 2.30 -7.54
N VAL A 95 -4.57 3.16 -7.23
CA VAL A 95 -3.84 3.98 -8.21
C VAL A 95 -2.36 3.68 -8.08
N THR A 96 -1.74 3.20 -9.16
CA THR A 96 -0.33 2.84 -9.20
C THR A 96 0.41 3.64 -10.27
N TRP A 97 1.46 4.36 -9.88
CA TRP A 97 2.33 5.13 -10.76
C TRP A 97 3.77 4.63 -10.60
N VAL A 98 4.15 3.62 -11.38
CA VAL A 98 5.47 2.99 -11.26
C VAL A 98 6.07 2.56 -12.59
N LYS A 99 7.39 2.37 -12.63
CA LYS A 99 8.07 1.82 -13.81
C LYS A 99 7.86 0.31 -13.96
N ARG A 100 7.75 -0.43 -12.84
CA ARG A 100 7.46 -1.87 -12.79
C ARG A 100 6.43 -2.15 -11.69
N ALA A 101 5.27 -2.71 -12.05
CA ALA A 101 4.16 -2.95 -11.13
C ALA A 101 3.68 -4.40 -11.21
N TRP A 102 3.38 -4.99 -10.05
CA TRP A 102 2.62 -6.23 -9.94
C TRP A 102 1.46 -6.01 -8.96
N ALA A 103 0.22 -6.23 -9.41
CA ALA A 103 -0.98 -6.08 -8.59
C ALA A 103 -1.88 -7.30 -8.72
N VAL A 104 -2.29 -7.87 -7.58
CA VAL A 104 -3.26 -8.96 -7.51
C VAL A 104 -4.41 -8.51 -6.61
N THR A 105 -5.58 -8.35 -7.21
CA THR A 105 -6.76 -7.79 -6.54
C THR A 105 -7.93 -8.76 -6.68
N TRP A 106 -8.43 -9.27 -5.55
CA TRP A 106 -9.63 -10.09 -5.49
C TRP A 106 -10.79 -9.24 -4.98
N VAL A 107 -11.76 -8.94 -5.84
CA VAL A 107 -12.89 -8.05 -5.53
C VAL A 107 -14.15 -8.59 -6.18
N MET A 108 -15.28 -8.54 -5.46
CA MET A 108 -16.57 -8.88 -6.07
C MET A 108 -17.07 -7.78 -7.03
N ARG A 109 -16.56 -6.53 -6.95
CA ARG A 109 -16.76 -5.41 -7.91
C ARG A 109 -15.57 -4.43 -7.89
N ALA A 110 -14.78 -4.34 -8.97
CA ALA A 110 -13.55 -3.52 -9.04
C ALA A 110 -13.56 -2.42 -10.12
N TRP A 111 -12.80 -1.34 -9.88
CA TRP A 111 -12.34 -0.37 -10.88
C TRP A 111 -10.83 -0.13 -10.68
N ALA A 112 -10.01 -0.36 -11.70
CA ALA A 112 -8.56 -0.14 -11.65
C ALA A 112 -8.10 0.59 -12.92
N VAL A 113 -7.20 1.58 -12.76
CA VAL A 113 -6.61 2.32 -13.88
C VAL A 113 -5.09 2.19 -13.81
N THR A 114 -4.51 1.45 -14.76
CA THR A 114 -3.06 1.26 -14.89
C THR A 114 -2.57 1.87 -16.21
N TRP A 115 -1.54 2.72 -16.15
CA TRP A 115 -0.90 3.31 -17.33
C TRP A 115 0.47 2.67 -17.55
N VAL A 116 0.61 1.88 -18.62
CA VAL A 116 1.89 1.26 -19.00
C VAL A 116 2.49 2.00 -20.19
N LYS A 117 3.70 2.57 -20.04
CA LYS A 117 4.50 3.03 -21.18
C LYS A 117 5.50 1.95 -21.61
N ARG A 118 5.16 1.28 -22.72
CA ARG A 118 5.95 0.37 -23.57
C ARG A 118 6.14 -1.07 -23.04
N ALA A 119 5.46 -2.01 -23.70
CA ALA A 119 5.64 -3.44 -23.59
C ALA A 119 6.85 -3.89 -24.41
N TRP A 120 7.74 -4.69 -23.81
CA TRP A 120 8.64 -5.54 -24.58
C TRP A 120 7.94 -6.89 -24.73
N LEU A 121 7.41 -7.13 -25.94
CA LEU A 121 7.07 -8.49 -26.37
C LEU A 121 8.37 -9.30 -26.34
N LEU A 122 8.37 -10.43 -25.64
CA LEU A 122 9.40 -11.45 -25.85
C LEU A 122 9.33 -11.88 -27.32
N PRO A 123 10.41 -11.80 -28.11
CA PRO A 123 10.43 -12.43 -29.42
C PRO A 123 10.43 -13.95 -29.18
N GLY A 124 9.50 -14.64 -29.85
CA GLY A 124 9.42 -16.10 -29.77
C GLY A 124 10.69 -16.77 -30.30
N SER A 125 11.10 -17.83 -29.59
CA SER A 125 11.74 -19.04 -30.09
C SER A 125 11.83 -20.06 -28.95
#